data_AF-A0A3M2C008-F1
#
_entry.id   AF-A0A3M2C008-F1
#
_cell.length_a   1.000
_cell.length_b   1.000
_cell.length_c   1.000
_cell.angle_alpha   90.00
_cell.angle_beta   90.00
_cell.angle_gamma   90.00
#
_symmetry.space_group_name_H-M   'P 1'
#
loop_
_entity.id
_entity.type
_entity.pdbx_description
1 polymer ?
#
loop_
_entity_poly.entity_id
_entity_poly.type
_entity_poly.pdbx_seq_one_letter_code
_entity_poly.pdbx_strand_id
1 'polypeptide(L)' 'MMHRHLSDERIQAYLDGALAPEEARVVEARVRSCARCRSIFEAWESLFEELGELPALGPAPG' A
#
# COMPACT_ATOMS: atom_id res chain seq x y z
N MET A 1 -19.31 12.28 11.78
CA MET A 1 -19.26 10.87 11.34
C MET A 1 -17.79 10.47 11.27
N MET A 2 -17.29 9.67 12.22
CA MET A 2 -15.89 9.25 12.23
C MET A 2 -15.71 8.11 11.23
N HIS A 3 -15.55 8.44 9.95
CA HIS A 3 -15.14 7.45 8.96
C HIS A 3 -13.69 7.07 9.26
N ARG A 4 -13.49 5.93 9.93
CA ARG A 4 -12.16 5.39 10.20
C ARG A 4 -11.44 5.16 8.88
N HIS A 5 -10.42 5.97 8.61
CA HIS A 5 -9.53 5.80 7.46
C HIS A 5 -8.71 4.51 7.64
N LEU A 6 -8.20 3.97 6.53
CA LEU A 6 -7.20 2.90 6.61
C LEU A 6 -5.93 3.46 7.26
N SER A 7 -5.23 2.60 8.01
CA SER A 7 -3.87 2.90 8.45
C SER A 7 -2.90 2.59 7.32
N ASP A 8 -1.70 3.18 7.39
CA ASP A 8 -0.67 2.98 6.38
C ASP A 8 -0.22 1.51 6.33
N GLU A 9 -0.11 0.85 7.47
CA GLU A 9 0.29 -0.58 7.55
C GLU A 9 -0.72 -1.48 6.83
N ARG A 10 -2.02 -1.16 6.88
CA ARG A 10 -3.05 -1.91 6.15
C ARG A 10 -2.99 -1.67 4.65
N ILE A 11 -2.61 -0.48 4.21
CA ILE A 11 -2.43 -0.16 2.80
C ILE A 11 -1.18 -0.88 2.27
N GLN A 12 -0.07 -0.81 3.01
CA GLN A 12 1.16 -1.51 2.66
C GLN A 12 0.96 -3.02 2.59
N ALA A 13 0.34 -3.63 3.62
CA ALA A 13 0.05 -5.07 3.60
C ALA A 13 -0.84 -5.49 2.42
N TYR A 14 -1.73 -4.61 1.95
CA TYR A 14 -2.50 -4.86 0.73
C TYR A 14 -1.59 -4.84 -0.51
N LEU A 15 -0.74 -3.81 -0.65
CA LEU A 15 0.19 -3.66 -1.78
C LEU A 15 1.22 -4.81 -1.83
N ASP A 16 1.67 -5.29 -0.68
CA ASP A 16 2.56 -6.43 -0.54
C ASP A 16 1.86 -7.78 -0.82
N GLY A 17 0.54 -7.79 -1.03
CA GLY A 17 -0.25 -9.03 -1.21
C GLY A 17 -0.33 -9.88 0.05
N ALA A 18 -0.08 -9.31 1.23
CA ALA A 18 0.01 -10.01 2.52
C ALA A 18 -1.34 -10.16 3.24
N LEU A 19 -2.42 -9.55 2.72
CA LEU A 19 -3.76 -9.64 3.30
C LEU A 19 -4.52 -10.89 2.84
N ALA A 20 -5.39 -11.41 3.70
CA ALA A 20 -6.36 -12.42 3.28
C ALA A 20 -7.33 -11.82 2.24
N PRO A 21 -7.91 -12.64 1.33
CA PRO A 21 -8.77 -12.13 0.25
C PRO A 21 -9.97 -11.29 0.74
N GLU A 22 -10.54 -11.63 1.90
CA GLU A 22 -11.64 -10.87 2.48
C GLU A 22 -11.20 -9.49 2.99
N GLU A 23 -10.01 -9.41 3.59
CA GLU A 23 -9.45 -8.15 4.07
C GLU A 23 -9.05 -7.23 2.91
N ALA A 24 -8.52 -7.81 1.83
CA ALA A 24 -8.20 -7.09 0.60
C ALA A 24 -9.44 -6.41 0.00
N ARG A 25 -10.58 -7.12 -0.07
CA ARG A 25 -11.85 -6.55 -0.53
C ARG A 25 -12.32 -5.36 0.31
N VAL A 26 -12.10 -5.40 1.62
CA VAL A 26 -12.43 -4.28 2.52
C VAL A 26 -11.54 -3.06 2.21
N VAL A 27 -10.25 -3.28 1.96
CA VAL A 27 -9.33 -2.21 1.54
C VAL A 27 -9.78 -1.62 0.20
N GLU A 28 -10.04 -2.45 -0.81
CA GLU A 28 -10.53 -2.01 -2.14
C GLU A 28 -11.83 -1.19 -2.04
N ALA A 29 -12.80 -1.65 -1.25
CA ALA A 29 -14.06 -0.94 -1.05
C ALA A 29 -13.84 0.43 -0.39
N ARG A 30 -12.92 0.51 0.58
CA ARG A 30 -12.61 1.77 1.28
C ARG A 30 -11.84 2.74 0.40
N VAL A 31 -10.85 2.27 -0.37
CA VAL A 31 -10.10 3.06 -1.35
C VAL A 31 -11.04 3.64 -2.40
N ARG A 32 -11.96 2.83 -2.95
CA ARG A 32 -12.97 3.31 -3.91
C ARG A 32 -13.91 4.37 -3.34
N SER A 33 -14.27 4.27 -2.07
CA SER A 33 -15.26 5.16 -1.43
C SER A 33 -14.66 6.33 -0.65
N CYS A 34 -13.33 6.42 -0.48
CA CYS A 34 -12.67 7.49 0.29
C CYS A 34 -11.61 8.21 -0.53
N ALA A 35 -11.82 9.48 -0.82
CA ALA A 35 -10.80 10.30 -1.47
C ALA A 35 -9.46 10.32 -0.70
N ARG A 36 -9.50 10.45 0.64
CA ARG A 36 -8.28 10.40 1.47
C ARG A 36 -7.56 9.05 1.42
N CYS A 37 -8.27 7.93 1.57
CA CYS A 37 -7.62 6.62 1.53
C CYS A 37 -7.07 6.32 0.14
N ARG A 38 -7.75 6.77 -0.91
CA ARG A 38 -7.25 6.68 -2.29
C ARG A 38 -5.96 7.48 -2.49
N SER A 39 -5.91 8.73 -2.04
CA SER A 39 -4.69 9.54 -2.15
C SER A 39 -3.50 8.94 -1.39
N ILE A 40 -3.72 8.35 -0.20
CA ILE A 40 -2.66 7.67 0.55
C ILE A 40 -2.23 6.38 -0.18
N PHE A 41 -3.18 5.64 -0.75
CA PHE A 41 -2.92 4.45 -1.54
C PHE A 41 -2.05 4.76 -2.76
N GLU A 42 -2.43 5.75 -3.56
CA GLU A 42 -1.67 6.20 -4.76
C GLU A 42 -0.26 6.66 -4.38
N ALA A 43 -0.09 7.33 -3.22
CA ALA A 43 1.22 7.73 -2.75
C ALA A 43 2.12 6.53 -2.39
N TRP A 44 1.57 5.49 -1.74
CA TRP A 44 2.32 4.26 -1.46
C TRP A 44 2.63 3.47 -2.72
N GLU A 45 1.70 3.39 -3.67
CA GLU A 45 1.89 2.72 -4.96
C GLU A 45 3.04 3.36 -5.75
N SER A 46 3.03 4.69 -5.89
CA SER A 46 4.11 5.46 -6.52
C SER A 46 5.46 5.22 -5.85
N LEU A 47 5.50 5.25 -4.50
CA LEU A 47 6.74 5.01 -3.76
C LEU A 47 7.29 3.60 -3.99
N PHE A 48 6.44 2.58 -3.98
CA PHE A 48 6.90 1.20 -4.24
C PHE A 48 7.33 0.99 -5.68
N GLU A 49 6.68 1.63 -6.65
CA GLU A 49 7.13 1.64 -8.05
C GLU A 49 8.54 2.24 -8.17
N GLU A 50 8.75 3.44 -7.61
CA GLU A 50 10.05 4.11 -7.60
C GLU A 50 11.14 3.26 -6.91
N LEU A 51 10.81 2.62 -5.78
CA LEU A 51 11.74 1.73 -5.09
C LEU A 51 12.05 0.46 -5.89
N GLY A 52 11.08 -0.05 -6.66
CA GLY A 52 11.25 -1.21 -7.53
C GLY A 52 12.17 -0.96 -8.73
N GLU A 53 12.33 0.29 -9.14
CA GLU A 53 13.26 0.70 -10.20
C GLU A 53 14.71 0.83 -9.73
N LEU A 54 14.95 0.89 -8.42
CA LEU A 54 16.30 1.04 -7.87
C LEU A 54 17.18 -0.19 -8.17
N PRO A 55 18.47 0.01 -8.51
CA PRO A 55 19.39 -1.10 -8.68
C PRO A 55 19.47 -1.96 -7.42
N ALA A 56 19.46 -3.29 -7.60
CA ALA A 56 19.64 -4.22 -6.50
C ALA A 56 21.00 -3.97 -5.81
N LEU A 57 20.94 -3.62 -4.52
CA LEU A 57 22.14 -3.47 -3.70
C LEU A 57 22.65 -4.87 -3.34
N GLY A 58 23.83 -5.21 -3.83
CA GLY A 58 24.56 -6.41 -3.43
C GLY A 58 25.44 -6.16 -2.19
N PRO A 59 25.82 -7.22 -1.45
CA PRO A 59 26.82 -7.09 -0.41
C PRO A 59 28.16 -6.61 -1.01
N ALA A 60 28.93 -5.85 -0.23
CA ALA A 60 30.28 -5.46 -0.63
C ALA A 60 31.14 -6.73 -0.86
N PRO A 61 31.98 -6.77 -1.90
CA PRO A 61 32.92 -7.87 -2.09
C PRO A 61 33.86 -7.95 -0.87
N GLY A 62 34.00 -9.16 -0.31
CA GLY A 62 34.88 -9.47 0.81
C GLY A 62 36.32 -9.74 0.41
#